data_AF-A0A7W4B3D5-F1
#
_entry.id   AF-A0A7W4B3D5-F1
#
_cell.length_a   1.000
_cell.length_b   1.000
_cell.length_c   1.000
_cell.angle_alpha   90.00
_cell.angle_beta   90.00
_cell.angle_gamma   90.00
#
_symmetry.space_group_name_H-M   'P 1'
#
loop_
_entity.id
_entity.type
_entity.pdbx_description
1 polymer ?
#
loop_
_entity_poly.entity_id
_entity_poly.type
_entity_poly.pdbx_seq_one_letter_code
_entity_poly.pdbx_strand_id
1 'polypeptide(L)'
;MSTKKNAVVAILCLIPTVVLLSFVTFNNDCLKENEAKVIFEEAAQLEINGDLKGSRIKYKIIDANACTNYKLRGEAFNKAVAIQKVLLKS
;
A
#
# COMPACT_ATOMS: atom_id res chain seq x y z
N MET A 1 -42.47 -2.95 29.15
CA MET A 1 -41.46 -2.23 28.34
C MET A 1 -41.59 -2.74 26.91
N SER A 2 -42.08 -1.92 25.97
CA SER A 2 -42.49 -2.38 24.65
C SER A 2 -41.28 -2.86 23.83
N THR A 3 -41.35 -4.10 23.31
CA THR A 3 -40.36 -4.75 22.43
C THR A 3 -39.93 -3.87 21.25
N LYS A 4 -40.80 -2.93 20.82
CA LYS A 4 -40.51 -1.94 19.79
C LYS A 4 -39.39 -0.96 20.15
N LYS A 5 -39.22 -0.60 21.43
CA LYS A 5 -38.18 0.35 21.88
C LYS A 5 -36.78 -0.28 21.88
N ASN A 6 -36.66 -1.57 22.18
CA ASN A 6 -35.37 -2.27 22.19
C ASN A 6 -34.81 -2.50 20.78
N ALA A 7 -35.67 -2.76 19.79
CA ALA A 7 -35.23 -2.98 18.41
C ALA A 7 -34.59 -1.72 17.79
N VAL A 8 -35.15 -0.54 18.08
CA VAL A 8 -34.62 0.74 17.60
C VAL A 8 -33.24 1.03 18.19
N VAL A 9 -33.04 0.74 19.48
CA VAL A 9 -31.73 0.90 20.15
C VAL A 9 -30.69 -0.08 19.59
N ALA A 10 -31.08 -1.33 19.34
CA ALA A 10 -30.16 -2.33 18.75
C ALA A 10 -29.70 -1.93 17.34
N ILE A 11 -30.60 -1.40 16.51
CA ILE A 11 -30.28 -0.92 15.15
C ILE A 11 -29.35 0.30 15.23
N LEU A 12 -29.63 1.26 16.12
CA LEU A 12 -28.79 2.45 16.33
C LEU A 12 -27.37 2.10 16.83
N CYS A 13 -27.20 1.03 17.61
CA CYS A 13 -25.88 0.57 18.07
C CYS A 13 -25.09 -0.22 17.00
N LEU A 14 -25.73 -0.73 15.95
CA LEU A 14 -25.08 -1.50 14.89
C LEU A 14 -24.61 -0.65 13.70
N ILE A 15 -25.15 0.56 13.53
CA ILE A 15 -24.73 1.49 12.47
C ILE A 15 -23.26 1.94 12.64
N PRO A 16 -22.75 2.27 13.84
CA PRO A 16 -21.36 2.72 14.01
C PRO A 16 -20.34 1.60 13.68
N THR A 17 -20.64 0.36 14.04
CA THR A 17 -19.75 -0.79 13.80
C THR A 17 -19.63 -1.15 12.33
N VAL A 18 -20.73 -1.07 11.56
CA VAL A 18 -20.71 -1.30 10.10
C VAL A 18 -19.95 -0.18 9.38
N VAL A 19 -20.09 1.07 9.82
CA VAL A 19 -19.35 2.21 9.25
C VAL A 19 -17.85 2.09 9.60
N LEU A 20 -17.47 1.73 10.82
CA LEU A 20 -16.07 1.47 11.20
C LEU A 20 -15.43 0.33 10.40
N LEU A 21 -16.14 -0.78 10.18
CA LEU A 21 -15.66 -1.89 9.36
C LEU A 21 -15.48 -1.48 7.89
N SER A 22 -16.37 -0.63 7.38
CA SER A 22 -16.23 -0.02 6.05
C SER A 22 -14.98 0.88 5.99
N PHE A 23 -14.75 1.76 6.95
CA PHE A 23 -13.57 2.65 6.93
C PHE A 23 -12.24 1.89 7.07
N VAL A 24 -12.19 0.76 7.80
CA VAL A 24 -11.00 -0.10 7.86
C VAL A 24 -10.78 -0.89 6.56
N THR A 25 -11.82 -1.13 5.76
CA THR A 25 -11.71 -1.87 4.48
C THR A 25 -11.57 -0.97 3.25
N PHE A 26 -12.06 0.28 3.28
CA PHE A 26 -12.00 1.24 2.16
C PHE A 26 -10.74 2.13 2.13
N ASN A 27 -9.89 2.11 3.17
CA ASN A 27 -8.59 2.82 3.18
C ASN A 27 -7.40 1.92 2.81
N ASN A 28 -7.64 0.72 2.28
CA ASN A 28 -6.57 -0.09 1.70
C ASN A 28 -6.23 0.48 0.31
N ASP A 29 -5.50 1.59 0.25
CA ASP A 29 -4.71 2.05 -0.92
C ASP A 29 -3.55 1.07 -1.21
N CYS A 30 -3.80 -0.21 -1.00
CA CYS A 30 -2.81 -1.24 -1.12
C CYS A 30 -2.64 -1.57 -2.59
N LEU A 31 -1.40 -1.41 -3.02
CA LEU A 31 -0.96 -1.62 -4.38
C LEU A 31 -1.25 -3.07 -4.77
N LYS A 32 -2.02 -3.24 -5.86
CA LYS A 32 -2.25 -4.57 -6.43
C LYS A 32 -0.97 -5.09 -7.07
N GLU A 33 -0.83 -6.41 -7.17
CA GLU A 33 0.37 -7.02 -7.75
C GLU A 33 0.63 -6.56 -9.19
N ASN A 34 -0.42 -6.39 -10.00
CA ASN A 34 -0.30 -5.88 -11.36
C ASN A 34 0.19 -4.42 -11.41
N GLU A 35 -0.27 -3.57 -10.48
CA GLU A 35 0.16 -2.16 -10.40
C GLU A 35 1.62 -2.08 -9.94
N ALA A 36 1.99 -2.91 -8.97
CA ALA A 36 3.37 -3.05 -8.54
C ALA A 36 4.28 -3.49 -9.68
N LYS A 37 3.87 -4.46 -10.49
CA LYS A 37 4.63 -4.93 -11.64
C LYS A 37 4.93 -3.80 -12.64
N VAL A 38 3.93 -2.98 -12.97
CA VAL A 38 4.12 -1.81 -13.85
C VAL A 38 5.14 -0.84 -13.25
N ILE A 39 5.05 -0.56 -11.95
CA ILE A 39 6.01 0.33 -11.27
C ILE A 39 7.43 -0.28 -11.24
N PHE A 40 7.56 -1.61 -11.11
CA PHE A 40 8.85 -2.31 -11.22
C PHE A 40 9.46 -2.13 -12.62
N GLU A 41 8.66 -2.27 -13.68
CA GLU A 41 9.11 -2.08 -15.06
C GLU A 41 9.53 -0.63 -15.32
N GLU A 42 8.75 0.35 -14.83
CA GLU A 42 9.13 1.77 -14.89
C GLU A 42 10.44 2.06 -14.15
N ALA A 43 10.62 1.50 -12.95
CA ALA A 43 11.84 1.65 -12.18
C ALA A 43 13.06 1.07 -12.92
N ALA A 44 12.90 -0.11 -13.53
CA ALA A 44 13.96 -0.73 -14.33
C ALA A 44 14.31 0.11 -15.56
N GLN A 45 13.32 0.71 -16.24
CA GLN A 45 13.60 1.61 -17.35
C GLN A 45 14.36 2.87 -16.92
N LEU A 46 14.05 3.42 -15.74
CA LEU A 46 14.79 4.53 -15.16
C LEU A 46 16.25 4.14 -14.84
N GLU A 47 16.50 2.92 -14.36
CA GLU A 47 17.87 2.41 -14.18
C GLU A 47 18.64 2.34 -15.50
N ILE A 48 18.01 1.81 -16.55
CA ILE A 48 18.61 1.73 -17.90
C ILE A 48 18.95 3.13 -18.42
N ASN A 49 18.09 4.11 -18.15
CA ASN A 49 18.29 5.50 -18.55
C ASN A 49 19.29 6.26 -17.65
N GLY A 50 19.84 5.61 -16.62
CA GLY A 50 20.77 6.22 -15.67
C GLY A 50 20.11 7.08 -14.58
N ASP A 51 18.78 7.19 -14.54
CA ASP A 51 18.04 7.88 -13.48
C ASP A 51 17.84 6.97 -12.26
N LEU A 52 18.93 6.76 -11.54
CA LEU A 52 18.95 5.98 -10.32
C LEU A 52 18.12 6.62 -9.20
N LYS A 53 17.99 7.95 -9.16
CA LYS A 53 17.17 8.63 -8.14
C LYS A 53 15.69 8.36 -8.39
N GLY A 54 15.24 8.50 -9.63
CA GLY A 54 13.88 8.20 -10.05
C GLY A 54 13.52 6.73 -9.82
N SER A 55 14.39 5.81 -10.24
CA SER A 55 14.19 4.36 -10.00
C SER A 55 14.01 4.05 -8.49
N ARG A 56 14.89 4.59 -7.64
CA ARG A 56 14.78 4.39 -6.19
C ARG A 56 13.45 4.89 -5.62
N ILE A 57 12.94 6.02 -6.11
CA ILE A 57 11.65 6.56 -5.65
C ILE A 57 10.52 5.59 -6.02
N LYS A 58 10.53 5.05 -7.24
CA LYS A 58 9.53 4.08 -7.70
C LYS A 58 9.50 2.83 -6.80
N TYR A 59 10.66 2.26 -6.45
CA TYR A 59 10.70 1.14 -5.51
C TYR A 59 10.20 1.48 -4.11
N LYS A 60 10.45 2.71 -3.62
CA LYS A 60 9.90 3.14 -2.32
C LYS A 60 8.38 3.28 -2.34
N ILE A 61 7.78 3.66 -3.48
CA ILE A 61 6.32 3.68 -3.63
C ILE A 61 5.76 2.27 -3.49
N ILE A 62 6.43 1.27 -4.05
CA ILE A 62 6.02 -0.13 -3.90
C ILE A 62 6.15 -0.59 -2.44
N ASP A 63 7.28 -0.31 -1.78
CA ASP A 63 7.49 -0.67 -0.37
C ASP A 63 6.43 -0.06 0.55
N ALA A 64 6.06 1.21 0.31
CA ALA A 64 5.08 1.92 1.11
C ALA A 64 3.64 1.38 0.94
N ASN A 65 3.29 0.90 -0.26
CA ASN A 65 1.90 0.60 -0.62
C ASN A 65 1.61 -0.90 -0.80
N ALA A 66 2.61 -1.79 -0.78
CA ALA A 66 2.40 -3.25 -0.84
C ALA A 66 2.00 -3.84 0.54
N CYS A 67 0.83 -3.46 1.05
CA CYS A 67 0.44 -3.67 2.45
C CYS A 67 0.47 -5.13 2.93
N THR A 68 -0.04 -6.07 2.12
CA THR A 68 -0.19 -7.49 2.50
C THR A 68 0.77 -8.40 1.74
N ASN A 69 1.43 -7.89 0.69
CA ASN A 69 2.40 -8.65 -0.09
C ASN A 69 3.83 -8.37 0.41
N TYR A 70 4.17 -8.95 1.56
CA TYR A 70 5.47 -8.76 2.20
C TYR A 70 6.66 -9.17 1.33
N LYS A 71 6.49 -10.16 0.44
CA LYS A 71 7.52 -10.59 -0.49
C LYS A 71 7.86 -9.46 -1.47
N LEU A 72 6.83 -8.91 -2.10
CA LEU A 72 6.95 -7.82 -3.06
C LEU A 72 7.49 -6.54 -2.40
N ARG A 73 7.03 -6.26 -1.19
CA ARG A 73 7.56 -5.17 -0.36
C ARG A 73 9.06 -5.33 -0.06
N GLY A 74 9.48 -6.52 0.36
CA GLY A 74 10.88 -6.81 0.65
C GLY A 74 11.78 -6.71 -0.58
N GLU A 75 11.31 -7.17 -1.74
CA GLU A 75 12.04 -7.03 -3.01
C GLU A 75 12.24 -5.55 -3.38
N ALA A 76 11.18 -4.75 -3.31
CA ALA A 76 11.24 -3.32 -3.56
C ALA A 76 12.18 -2.58 -2.60
N PHE A 77 12.10 -2.89 -1.30
CA PHE A 77 13.01 -2.34 -0.29
C PHE A 77 14.49 -2.66 -0.62
N ASN A 78 14.80 -3.92 -0.92
CA ASN A 78 16.16 -4.35 -1.23
C ASN A 78 16.72 -3.64 -2.47
N LYS A 79 15.91 -3.48 -3.51
CA LYS A 79 16.26 -2.72 -4.71
C LYS A 79 16.52 -1.24 -4.40
N ALA A 80 15.64 -0.60 -3.64
CA ALA A 80 15.81 0.79 -3.22
C ALA A 80 17.10 1.01 -2.41
N VAL A 81 17.43 0.07 -1.51
CA VAL A 81 18.67 0.11 -0.71
C VAL A 81 19.90 -0.10 -1.60
N ALA A 82 19.85 -1.04 -2.54
CA ALA A 82 20.95 -1.27 -3.48
C ALA A 82 21.28 -0.01 -4.28
N ILE A 83 20.26 0.66 -4.83
CA ILE A 83 20.45 1.91 -5.57
C ILE A 83 20.95 3.03 -4.65
N GLN A 84 20.41 3.15 -3.43
CA GLN A 84 20.90 4.15 -2.47
C GLN A 84 22.39 3.98 -2.16
N LYS A 85 22.88 2.73 -2.08
CA LYS A 85 24.32 2.46 -1.88
C LYS A 85 25.15 2.88 -3.08
N VAL A 86 24.66 2.70 -4.31
CA VAL A 86 25.33 3.19 -5.52
C VAL A 86 25.39 4.71 -5.50
N LEU A 87 24.25 5.38 -5.27
CA LEU A 87 24.14 6.83 -5.23
C LEU A 87 24.99 7.51 -4.15
N LEU A 88 25.34 6.81 -3.05
CA LEU A 88 26.21 7.34 -2.00
C LEU A 88 27.70 7.11 -2.29
N LYS A 89 28.02 6.20 -3.20
CA LYS A 89 29.40 5.91 -3.62
C LYS A 89 29.84 6.73 -4.84
N SER A 90 28.88 7.20 -5.63
CA SER A 90 29.07 8.17 -6.73
C SER A 90 29.22 9.58 -6.20
#